data_AF-A0A0F9SRM5-F1
#
_entry.id   AF-A0A0F9SRM5-F1
#
_cell.length_a   1.000
_cell.length_b   1.000
_cell.length_c   1.000
_cell.angle_alpha   90.00
_cell.angle_beta   90.00
_cell.angle_gamma   90.00
#
_symmetry.space_group_name_H-M   'P 1'
#
loop_
_entity.id
_entity.type
_entity.pdbx_description
1 polymer ?
#
loop_
_entity_poly.entity_id
_entity_poly.type
_entity_poly.pdbx_seq_one_letter_code
_entity_poly.pdbx_strand_id
1 'polypeptide(L)'
;MNSDVANWEFAFILPNLSIREPVGNEYIAIAPPNDPRVEKLIQEHSNIRYLVTGFTDQMDNKITPTVLIRNSKSSNKYVLDSLIDFRNIYSICCVISGWQNLLNRDDGQLMPSNALYSDYFDIYPIVPHSTMDDYLAIISPAVRGLDTASRFAGQISPGIVSQVFNPDYDEALFKALSKEWMNRYVLRNYSDWKLSSLFRSLQIAYQAVSMADSNFATVYDYGTNLSLWVSAFEILAHPKRESVNLPSVFSWLDNSFLTKGLAKRLYTVALRNNKSCRVNLVQKLYHQIYHARNSYVHGNAVKMKDITSWGKTTRHPLYVFAPLIYKIALITGTDMNYYQDDRAFNQLVVEQALLKSKVDRPKSRWD
;
A
#
# COMPACT_ATOMS: atom_id res chain seq x y z
N MET A 1 -11.39 -25.47 25.23
CA MET A 1 -11.35 -24.72 23.95
C MET A 1 -11.42 -23.24 24.29
N ASN A 2 -10.42 -22.44 23.91
CA ASN A 2 -10.38 -21.00 24.19
C ASN A 2 -11.61 -20.32 23.57
N SER A 3 -12.35 -19.58 24.38
CA SER A 3 -13.55 -18.82 24.00
C SER A 3 -13.29 -17.70 22.96
N ASP A 4 -12.03 -17.41 22.65
CA ASP A 4 -11.62 -16.39 21.68
C ASP A 4 -11.77 -16.78 20.20
N VAL A 5 -11.79 -18.08 19.87
CA VAL A 5 -11.89 -18.54 18.47
C VAL A 5 -13.34 -18.45 17.94
N ALA A 6 -14.33 -18.43 18.83
CA ALA A 6 -15.74 -18.63 18.45
C ALA A 6 -16.43 -17.44 17.76
N ASN A 7 -15.79 -16.27 17.65
CA ASN A 7 -16.42 -15.04 17.16
C ASN A 7 -15.76 -14.50 15.88
N TRP A 8 -14.97 -15.30 15.17
CA TRP A 8 -14.33 -14.87 13.94
C TRP A 8 -15.16 -15.25 12.74
N GLU A 9 -15.23 -14.34 11.77
CA GLU A 9 -15.93 -14.49 10.51
C GLU A 9 -14.96 -14.29 9.35
N PHE A 10 -15.18 -15.05 8.28
CA PHE A 10 -14.50 -14.84 7.01
C PHE A 10 -14.94 -13.51 6.38
N ALA A 11 -13.99 -12.72 5.90
CA ALA A 11 -14.29 -11.51 5.14
C ALA A 11 -13.87 -11.66 3.68
N PHE A 12 -12.56 -11.80 3.43
CA PHE A 12 -11.99 -11.83 2.09
C PHE A 12 -10.79 -12.77 2.00
N ILE A 13 -10.42 -13.14 0.78
CA ILE A 13 -9.20 -13.91 0.50
C ILE A 13 -8.22 -13.07 -0.32
N LEU A 14 -6.94 -13.22 -0.01
CA LEU A 14 -5.80 -12.52 -0.59
C LEU A 14 -4.90 -13.56 -1.25
N PRO A 15 -5.18 -13.97 -2.50
CA PRO A 15 -4.55 -15.14 -3.11
C PRO A 15 -3.10 -14.88 -3.54
N ASN A 16 -2.70 -13.62 -3.69
CA ASN A 16 -1.35 -13.25 -4.10
C ASN A 16 -0.38 -13.12 -2.90
N LEU A 17 -0.90 -13.23 -1.67
CA LEU A 17 -0.17 -13.10 -0.42
C LEU A 17 -0.13 -14.44 0.32
N SER A 18 1.05 -14.81 0.81
CA SER A 18 1.23 -15.88 1.79
C SER A 18 1.95 -15.32 3.01
N ILE A 19 1.43 -15.55 4.21
CA ILE A 19 2.09 -15.18 5.48
C ILE A 19 2.28 -16.40 6.36
N ARG A 20 3.20 -16.33 7.34
CA ARG A 20 3.40 -17.42 8.32
C ARG A 20 2.61 -17.23 9.60
N GLU A 21 2.57 -15.99 10.07
CA GLU A 21 1.93 -15.61 11.32
C GLU A 21 0.84 -14.59 11.03
N PRO A 22 -0.29 -14.62 11.77
CA PRO A 22 -1.34 -13.64 11.59
C PRO A 22 -0.87 -12.24 11.97
N VAL A 23 -1.29 -11.25 11.18
CA VAL A 23 -1.06 -9.83 11.44
C VAL A 23 -2.39 -9.15 11.73
N GLY A 24 -2.51 -8.56 12.92
CA GLY A 24 -3.62 -7.68 13.26
C GLY A 24 -3.87 -7.51 14.74
N ASN A 25 -5.16 -7.42 15.11
CA ASN A 25 -5.61 -7.14 16.47
C ASN A 25 -6.82 -8.01 16.84
N GLU A 26 -7.44 -7.74 17.98
CA GLU A 26 -8.58 -8.52 18.49
C GLU A 26 -9.88 -8.38 17.67
N TYR A 27 -9.96 -7.41 16.77
CA TYR A 27 -11.14 -7.14 15.94
C TYR A 27 -10.99 -7.56 14.47
N ILE A 28 -9.76 -7.59 13.96
CA ILE A 28 -9.46 -7.86 12.54
C ILE A 28 -8.08 -8.47 12.41
N ALA A 29 -7.92 -9.43 11.50
CA ALA A 29 -6.63 -10.04 11.23
C ALA A 29 -6.51 -10.49 9.78
N ILE A 30 -5.31 -10.33 9.23
CA ILE A 30 -4.86 -11.03 8.03
C ILE A 30 -4.14 -12.28 8.52
N ALA A 31 -4.64 -13.46 8.20
CA ALA A 31 -4.24 -14.71 8.82
C ALA A 31 -3.98 -15.81 7.78
N PRO A 32 -2.97 -16.67 7.99
CA PRO A 32 -2.73 -17.81 7.12
C PRO A 32 -3.81 -18.90 7.33
N PRO A 33 -3.95 -19.87 6.38
CA PRO A 33 -4.96 -20.92 6.49
C PRO A 33 -4.84 -21.85 7.71
N ASN A 34 -3.63 -21.98 8.26
CA ASN A 34 -3.34 -22.76 9.46
C ASN A 34 -3.53 -21.96 10.77
N ASP A 35 -3.98 -20.70 10.71
CA ASP A 35 -4.40 -19.98 11.92
C ASP A 35 -5.61 -20.68 12.54
N PRO A 36 -5.64 -20.96 13.87
CA PRO A 36 -6.74 -21.68 14.50
C PRO A 36 -8.14 -21.09 14.26
N ARG A 37 -8.23 -19.79 14.02
CA ARG A 37 -9.49 -19.10 13.69
C ARG A 37 -9.94 -19.42 12.27
N VAL A 38 -8.99 -19.50 11.32
CA VAL A 38 -9.26 -19.83 9.92
C VAL A 38 -9.53 -21.33 9.78
N GLU A 39 -8.77 -22.19 10.45
CA GLU A 39 -9.01 -23.64 10.46
C GLU A 39 -10.41 -23.98 10.95
N LYS A 40 -10.86 -23.31 12.02
CA LYS A 40 -12.23 -23.46 12.51
C LYS A 40 -13.26 -23.11 11.44
N LEU A 41 -13.10 -21.96 10.76
CA LEU A 41 -14.00 -21.54 9.68
C LEU A 41 -14.01 -22.56 8.52
N ILE A 42 -12.85 -23.12 8.17
CA ILE A 42 -12.73 -24.18 7.14
C ILE A 42 -13.45 -25.47 7.55
N GLN A 43 -13.44 -25.81 8.84
CA GLN A 43 -14.12 -26.99 9.37
C GLN A 43 -15.64 -26.81 9.43
N GLU A 44 -16.11 -25.61 9.77
CA GLU A 44 -17.54 -25.30 9.93
C GLU A 44 -18.24 -25.01 8.61
N HIS A 45 -17.52 -24.52 7.59
CA HIS A 45 -18.11 -24.03 6.34
C HIS A 45 -17.41 -24.63 5.12
N SER A 46 -18.17 -25.42 4.35
CA SER A 46 -17.66 -26.10 3.16
C SER A 46 -17.29 -25.13 2.04
N ASN A 47 -18.05 -24.05 1.83
CA ASN A 47 -17.69 -23.01 0.86
C ASN A 47 -16.36 -22.32 1.19
N ILE A 48 -16.09 -22.03 2.46
CA ILE A 48 -14.80 -21.47 2.91
C ILE A 48 -13.68 -22.46 2.61
N ARG A 49 -13.87 -23.74 2.93
CA ARG A 49 -12.88 -24.79 2.63
C ARG A 49 -12.54 -24.83 1.14
N TYR A 50 -13.55 -24.86 0.26
CA TYR A 50 -13.30 -24.91 -1.18
C TYR A 50 -12.60 -23.64 -1.67
N LEU A 51 -13.02 -22.48 -1.19
CA LEU A 51 -12.40 -21.21 -1.53
C LEU A 51 -10.92 -21.16 -1.12
N VAL A 52 -10.59 -21.54 0.11
CA VAL A 52 -9.20 -21.46 0.62
C VAL A 52 -8.27 -22.49 -0.04
N THR A 53 -8.78 -23.67 -0.43
CA THR A 53 -7.95 -24.77 -0.96
C THR A 53 -7.90 -24.86 -2.49
N GLY A 54 -8.73 -24.08 -3.18
CA GLY A 54 -8.93 -24.17 -4.62
C GLY A 54 -8.05 -23.27 -5.49
N PHE A 55 -6.99 -22.66 -4.96
CA PHE A 55 -6.11 -21.77 -5.72
C PHE A 55 -4.91 -22.49 -6.36
N THR A 56 -4.59 -22.11 -7.60
CA THR A 56 -3.35 -22.45 -8.30
C THR A 56 -2.71 -21.22 -8.93
N ASP A 57 -1.46 -21.35 -9.37
CA ASP A 57 -0.85 -20.39 -10.30
C ASP A 57 -1.18 -20.74 -11.76
N GLN A 58 -0.62 -19.98 -12.70
CA GLN A 58 -0.83 -20.14 -14.14
C GLN A 58 -0.22 -21.45 -14.69
N MET A 59 0.56 -22.16 -13.88
CA MET A 59 1.25 -23.40 -14.20
C MET A 59 0.71 -24.59 -13.37
N ASP A 60 -0.49 -24.45 -12.81
CA ASP A 60 -1.17 -25.43 -11.96
C ASP A 60 -0.45 -25.78 -10.64
N ASN A 61 0.54 -24.99 -10.21
CA ASN A 61 1.13 -25.18 -8.89
C ASN A 61 0.14 -24.75 -7.81
N LYS A 62 0.07 -25.53 -6.73
CA LYS A 62 -0.82 -25.21 -5.60
C LYS A 62 -0.37 -23.95 -4.87
N ILE A 63 -1.35 -23.13 -4.55
CA ILE A 63 -1.16 -21.86 -3.88
C ILE A 63 -1.85 -21.88 -2.51
N THR A 64 -1.15 -21.33 -1.51
CA THR A 64 -1.68 -21.16 -0.16
C THR A 64 -2.05 -19.68 0.03
N PRO A 65 -3.35 -19.33 -0.07
CA PRO A 65 -3.78 -17.94 0.02
C PRO A 65 -3.83 -17.48 1.47
N THR A 66 -3.76 -16.16 1.70
CA THR A 66 -4.00 -15.55 3.01
C THR A 66 -5.45 -15.12 3.14
N VAL A 67 -6.02 -15.16 4.35
CA VAL A 67 -7.42 -14.83 4.60
C VAL A 67 -7.51 -13.57 5.47
N LEU A 68 -8.37 -12.63 5.09
CA LEU A 68 -8.80 -11.53 5.96
C LEU A 68 -10.03 -11.99 6.75
N ILE A 69 -9.91 -11.96 8.07
CA ILE A 69 -10.96 -12.34 9.01
C ILE A 69 -11.29 -11.18 9.94
N ARG A 70 -12.52 -11.14 10.44
CA ARG A 70 -13.00 -10.14 11.39
C ARG A 70 -13.66 -10.78 12.59
N ASN A 71 -13.66 -10.09 13.71
CA ASN A 71 -14.40 -10.50 14.89
C ASN A 71 -15.84 -9.96 14.80
N SER A 72 -16.84 -10.84 14.85
CA SER A 72 -18.27 -10.52 14.78
C SER A 72 -18.75 -9.63 15.93
N LYS A 73 -18.03 -9.62 17.06
CA LYS A 73 -18.28 -8.70 18.18
C LYS A 73 -17.96 -7.25 17.85
N SER A 74 -17.18 -6.98 16.80
CA SER A 74 -16.91 -5.62 16.35
C SER A 74 -18.17 -5.00 15.72
N SER A 75 -18.77 -4.04 16.42
CA SER A 75 -19.94 -3.32 15.93
C SER A 75 -19.52 -2.14 15.05
N ASN A 76 -18.93 -2.45 13.91
CA ASN A 76 -18.49 -1.47 12.92
C ASN A 76 -19.67 -1.11 12.00
N LYS A 77 -20.07 0.17 12.00
CA LYS A 77 -21.12 0.67 11.07
C LYS A 77 -20.70 0.57 9.61
N TYR A 78 -19.40 0.64 9.34
CA TYR A 78 -18.80 0.62 8.00
C TYR A 78 -17.87 -0.60 7.87
N VAL A 79 -18.46 -1.79 7.89
CA VAL A 79 -17.70 -3.06 7.88
C VAL A 79 -16.75 -3.13 6.69
N LEU A 80 -17.24 -2.88 5.47
CA LEU A 80 -16.42 -2.96 4.27
C LEU A 80 -15.25 -1.99 4.30
N ASP A 81 -15.50 -0.70 4.57
CA ASP A 81 -14.45 0.31 4.65
C ASP A 81 -13.39 -0.07 5.69
N SER A 82 -13.81 -0.61 6.85
CA SER A 82 -12.88 -1.06 7.89
C SER A 82 -11.98 -2.20 7.41
N LEU A 83 -12.51 -3.15 6.64
CA LEU A 83 -11.74 -4.27 6.08
C LEU A 83 -10.75 -3.78 5.03
N ILE A 84 -11.21 -2.94 4.10
CA ILE A 84 -10.39 -2.38 3.01
C ILE A 84 -9.27 -1.52 3.57
N ASP A 85 -9.58 -0.64 4.51
CA ASP A 85 -8.57 0.26 5.09
C ASP A 85 -7.53 -0.50 5.90
N PHE A 86 -7.91 -1.54 6.62
CA PHE A 86 -6.96 -2.38 7.35
C PHE A 86 -6.01 -3.11 6.39
N ARG A 87 -6.55 -3.71 5.33
CA ARG A 87 -5.75 -4.31 4.25
C ARG A 87 -4.81 -3.28 3.64
N ASN A 88 -5.29 -2.08 3.35
CA ASN A 88 -4.48 -1.02 2.74
C ASN A 88 -3.35 -0.57 3.67
N ILE A 89 -3.58 -0.48 4.99
CA ILE A 89 -2.51 -0.19 5.96
C ILE A 89 -1.40 -1.23 5.85
N TYR A 90 -1.74 -2.52 5.94
CA TYR A 90 -0.73 -3.58 5.88
C TYR A 90 0.03 -3.55 4.55
N SER A 91 -0.70 -3.46 3.44
CA SER A 91 -0.13 -3.37 2.10
C SER A 91 0.85 -2.20 1.95
N ILE A 92 0.47 -0.99 2.36
CA ILE A 92 1.33 0.20 2.27
C ILE A 92 2.59 0.03 3.14
N CYS A 93 2.48 -0.52 4.35
CA CYS A 93 3.65 -0.78 5.20
C CYS A 93 4.61 -1.80 4.58
N CYS A 94 4.09 -2.86 3.93
CA CYS A 94 4.90 -3.82 3.19
C CYS A 94 5.57 -3.16 1.98
N VAL A 95 4.81 -2.43 1.16
CA VAL A 95 5.33 -1.78 -0.05
C VAL A 95 6.41 -0.76 0.24
N ILE A 96 6.22 0.06 1.27
CA ILE A 96 7.23 1.02 1.73
C ILE A 96 8.51 0.27 2.14
N SER A 97 8.39 -0.82 2.90
CA SER A 97 9.52 -1.65 3.31
C SER A 97 10.24 -2.27 2.10
N GLY A 98 9.48 -2.82 1.15
CA GLY A 98 10.02 -3.41 -0.07
C GLY A 98 10.82 -2.41 -0.92
N TRP A 99 10.29 -1.22 -1.17
CA TRP A 99 11.01 -0.17 -1.91
C TRP A 99 12.22 0.37 -1.15
N GLN A 100 12.11 0.50 0.17
CA GLN A 100 13.21 0.88 1.05
C GLN A 100 14.35 -0.14 0.95
N ASN A 101 14.05 -1.43 1.01
CA ASN A 101 15.03 -2.50 0.88
C ASN A 101 15.67 -2.51 -0.50
N LEU A 102 14.86 -2.44 -1.57
CA LEU A 102 15.38 -2.45 -2.95
C LEU A 102 16.37 -1.31 -3.19
N LEU A 103 16.03 -0.09 -2.79
CA LEU A 103 16.87 1.08 -3.04
C LEU A 103 18.19 1.05 -2.26
N ASN A 104 18.21 0.41 -1.09
CA ASN A 104 19.42 0.32 -0.27
C ASN A 104 20.38 -0.79 -0.72
N ARG A 105 19.97 -1.66 -1.64
CA ARG A 105 20.84 -2.69 -2.20
C ARG A 105 21.60 -2.18 -3.40
N ASP A 106 22.90 -2.49 -3.44
CA ASP A 106 23.76 -2.15 -4.57
C ASP A 106 23.63 -3.15 -5.74
N ASP A 107 23.14 -4.37 -5.46
CA ASP A 107 23.01 -5.45 -6.45
C ASP A 107 21.73 -5.37 -7.29
N GLY A 108 20.79 -4.49 -6.92
CA GLY A 108 19.48 -4.34 -7.58
C GLY A 108 18.60 -5.58 -7.57
N GLN A 109 18.93 -6.61 -6.77
CA GLN A 109 18.18 -7.86 -6.74
C GLN A 109 16.91 -7.74 -5.90
N LEU A 110 15.80 -8.24 -6.44
CA LEU A 110 14.54 -8.39 -5.73
C LEU A 110 14.62 -9.58 -4.78
N MET A 111 14.35 -9.37 -3.49
CA MET A 111 14.15 -10.49 -2.57
C MET A 111 12.70 -10.99 -2.68
N PRO A 112 12.46 -12.31 -2.56
CA PRO A 112 11.11 -12.88 -2.56
C PRO A 112 10.16 -12.31 -1.48
N SER A 113 10.70 -11.74 -0.40
CA SER A 113 9.94 -11.08 0.67
C SER A 113 9.55 -9.63 0.35
N ASN A 114 10.11 -9.01 -0.69
CA ASN A 114 9.82 -7.62 -1.03
C ASN A 114 8.52 -7.53 -1.83
N ALA A 115 7.39 -7.30 -1.16
CA ALA A 115 6.18 -6.86 -1.86
C ALA A 115 6.37 -5.42 -2.32
N LEU A 116 6.57 -5.19 -3.62
CA LEU A 116 6.76 -3.84 -4.17
C LEU A 116 5.48 -3.16 -4.65
N TYR A 117 4.42 -3.95 -4.82
CA TYR A 117 3.18 -3.49 -5.43
C TYR A 117 1.99 -3.87 -4.55
N SER A 118 0.92 -3.07 -4.60
CA SER A 118 -0.31 -3.38 -3.87
C SER A 118 -1.00 -4.64 -4.36
N ASP A 119 -0.77 -5.05 -5.61
CA ASP A 119 -1.44 -6.18 -6.27
C ASP A 119 -1.26 -7.50 -5.50
N TYR A 120 -0.16 -7.65 -4.75
CA TYR A 120 0.06 -8.76 -3.83
C TYR A 120 -1.02 -8.88 -2.74
N PHE A 121 -1.72 -7.78 -2.44
CA PHE A 121 -2.72 -7.67 -1.38
C PHE A 121 -4.13 -7.51 -1.96
N ASP A 122 -4.34 -7.79 -3.24
CA ASP A 122 -5.68 -7.67 -3.83
C ASP A 122 -6.66 -8.67 -3.26
N ILE A 123 -7.88 -8.16 -3.01
CA ILE A 123 -9.01 -8.97 -2.58
C ILE A 123 -9.56 -9.71 -3.79
N TYR A 124 -9.69 -11.02 -3.66
CA TYR A 124 -10.34 -11.82 -4.68
C TYR A 124 -11.84 -11.52 -4.74
N PRO A 125 -12.45 -11.39 -5.93
CA PRO A 125 -13.85 -10.97 -6.08
C PRO A 125 -14.87 -12.06 -5.70
N ILE A 126 -14.42 -13.28 -5.40
CA ILE A 126 -15.28 -14.40 -5.02
C ILE A 126 -15.23 -14.60 -3.51
N VAL A 127 -16.39 -14.63 -2.88
CA VAL A 127 -16.56 -14.78 -1.42
C VAL A 127 -17.55 -15.89 -1.07
N PRO A 128 -17.51 -16.45 0.15
CA PRO A 128 -18.52 -17.37 0.64
C PRO A 128 -19.90 -16.74 0.63
N HIS A 129 -20.93 -17.49 0.21
CA HIS A 129 -22.30 -17.02 0.35
C HIS A 129 -22.72 -17.06 1.82
N SER A 130 -23.35 -15.99 2.33
CA SER A 130 -23.59 -15.80 3.77
C SER A 130 -24.61 -16.77 4.38
N THR A 131 -25.47 -17.39 3.56
CA THR A 131 -26.53 -18.30 4.04
C THR A 131 -26.56 -19.67 3.36
N MET A 132 -25.80 -19.86 2.28
CA MET A 132 -25.84 -21.08 1.47
C MET A 132 -24.44 -21.67 1.44
N ASP A 133 -24.21 -22.66 2.30
CA ASP A 133 -22.85 -23.19 2.55
C ASP A 133 -22.22 -23.90 1.33
N ASP A 134 -23.04 -24.33 0.36
CA ASP A 134 -22.57 -24.96 -0.87
C ASP A 134 -22.24 -23.96 -2.00
N TYR A 135 -22.39 -22.65 -1.76
CA TYR A 135 -22.29 -21.62 -2.80
C TYR A 135 -21.25 -20.54 -2.50
N LEU A 136 -20.69 -20.00 -3.58
CA LEU A 136 -19.85 -18.81 -3.60
C LEU A 136 -20.54 -17.68 -4.35
N ALA A 137 -20.41 -16.46 -3.86
CA ALA A 137 -20.89 -15.25 -4.51
C ALA A 137 -19.74 -14.53 -5.21
N ILE A 138 -19.99 -14.06 -6.43
CA ILE A 138 -19.08 -13.18 -7.17
C ILE A 138 -19.55 -11.74 -6.93
N ILE A 139 -18.69 -10.93 -6.32
CA ILE A 139 -18.95 -9.52 -6.02
C ILE A 139 -18.03 -8.67 -6.89
N SER A 140 -18.56 -8.24 -8.03
CA SER A 140 -17.89 -7.33 -8.96
C SER A 140 -18.83 -6.17 -9.33
N PRO A 141 -18.29 -4.97 -9.61
CA PRO A 141 -19.07 -3.88 -10.21
C PRO A 141 -19.71 -4.26 -11.55
N ALA A 142 -19.13 -5.22 -12.28
CA ALA A 142 -19.62 -5.64 -13.59
C ALA A 142 -20.77 -6.66 -13.48
N VAL A 143 -20.68 -7.60 -12.53
CA VAL A 143 -21.64 -8.70 -12.41
C VAL A 143 -21.73 -9.22 -10.98
N ARG A 144 -22.94 -9.61 -10.59
CA ARG A 144 -23.18 -10.46 -9.42
C ARG A 144 -23.46 -11.87 -9.90
N GLY A 145 -22.70 -12.83 -9.40
CA GLY A 145 -22.84 -14.24 -9.76
C GLY A 145 -22.96 -15.12 -8.53
N LEU A 146 -23.47 -16.32 -8.73
CA LEU A 146 -23.58 -17.36 -7.72
C LEU A 146 -23.19 -18.68 -8.40
N ASP A 147 -22.24 -19.42 -7.84
CA ASP A 147 -21.83 -20.74 -8.35
C ASP A 147 -21.58 -21.70 -7.18
N THR A 148 -21.56 -22.99 -7.47
CA THR A 148 -21.32 -24.05 -6.50
C THR A 148 -19.86 -24.02 -6.04
N ALA A 149 -19.64 -24.02 -4.74
CA ALA A 149 -18.32 -23.92 -4.13
C ALA A 149 -17.40 -25.09 -4.52
N SER A 150 -17.94 -26.30 -4.67
CA SER A 150 -17.15 -27.49 -5.02
C SER A 150 -16.48 -27.43 -6.40
N ARG A 151 -16.95 -26.53 -7.28
CA ARG A 151 -16.38 -26.29 -8.62
C ARG A 151 -15.35 -25.17 -8.63
N PHE A 152 -15.06 -24.58 -7.47
CA PHE A 152 -14.15 -23.45 -7.37
C PHE A 152 -12.74 -23.83 -7.83
N ALA A 153 -12.23 -23.07 -8.80
CA ALA A 153 -10.86 -23.13 -9.28
C ALA A 153 -10.35 -21.69 -9.42
N GLY A 154 -9.69 -21.21 -8.38
CA GLY A 154 -9.14 -19.86 -8.33
C GLY A 154 -7.73 -19.80 -8.91
N GLN A 155 -7.36 -18.64 -9.45
CA GLN A 155 -6.00 -18.37 -9.90
C GLN A 155 -5.49 -17.06 -9.28
N ILE A 156 -4.17 -17.00 -9.04
CA ILE A 156 -3.50 -15.74 -8.68
C ILE A 156 -3.46 -14.78 -9.89
N SER A 157 -3.15 -13.51 -9.64
CA SER A 157 -3.03 -12.53 -10.72
C SER A 157 -1.92 -12.94 -11.71
N PRO A 158 -2.18 -12.93 -13.04
CA PRO A 158 -1.19 -13.31 -14.05
C PRO A 158 -0.01 -12.34 -14.18
N GLY A 159 -0.16 -11.10 -13.70
CA GLY A 159 0.94 -10.13 -13.64
C GLY A 159 1.93 -10.43 -12.51
N ILE A 160 1.59 -11.32 -11.57
CA ILE A 160 2.40 -11.65 -10.41
C ILE A 160 3.16 -12.95 -10.67
N VAL A 161 4.49 -12.86 -10.79
CA VAL A 161 5.39 -13.98 -11.12
C VAL A 161 5.35 -15.10 -10.07
N SER A 162 5.18 -14.73 -8.80
CA SER A 162 5.05 -15.67 -7.68
C SER A 162 4.38 -14.99 -6.50
N GLN A 163 3.71 -15.74 -5.64
CA GLN A 163 3.25 -15.20 -4.37
C GLN A 163 4.41 -14.58 -3.59
N VAL A 164 4.16 -13.44 -2.95
CA VAL A 164 5.08 -12.94 -1.93
C VAL A 164 4.87 -13.72 -0.66
N PHE A 165 5.95 -14.29 -0.16
CA PHE A 165 5.96 -15.11 1.04
C PHE A 165 6.52 -14.32 2.21
N ASN A 166 5.67 -14.12 3.22
CA ASN A 166 5.96 -13.46 4.48
C ASN A 166 6.66 -12.10 4.30
N PRO A 167 5.97 -11.11 3.69
CA PRO A 167 6.60 -9.84 3.37
C PRO A 167 7.06 -9.09 4.61
N ASP A 168 8.25 -8.48 4.50
CA ASP A 168 8.71 -7.54 5.50
C ASP A 168 7.83 -6.29 5.47
N TYR A 169 7.60 -5.66 6.63
CA TYR A 169 6.81 -4.45 6.73
C TYR A 169 7.34 -3.53 7.83
N ASP A 170 7.05 -2.23 7.71
CA ASP A 170 7.36 -1.25 8.76
C ASP A 170 6.40 -1.43 9.95
N GLU A 171 6.82 -2.20 10.95
CA GLU A 171 6.01 -2.54 12.12
C GLU A 171 5.61 -1.30 12.93
N ALA A 172 6.51 -0.33 13.08
CA ALA A 172 6.23 0.92 13.79
C ALA A 172 5.13 1.72 13.07
N LEU A 173 5.18 1.79 11.74
CA LEU A 173 4.17 2.48 10.93
C LEU A 173 2.85 1.72 10.98
N PHE A 174 2.91 0.40 10.87
CA PHE A 174 1.75 -0.48 10.94
C PHE A 174 1.02 -0.33 12.28
N LYS A 175 1.75 -0.33 13.40
CA LYS A 175 1.18 -0.13 14.75
C LYS A 175 0.53 1.24 14.89
N ALA A 176 1.17 2.28 14.39
CA ALA A 176 0.65 3.64 14.44
C ALA A 176 -0.63 3.80 13.61
N LEU A 177 -0.64 3.30 12.37
CA LEU A 177 -1.82 3.34 11.50
C LEU A 177 -2.95 2.44 12.00
N SER A 178 -2.62 1.27 12.58
CA SER A 178 -3.60 0.37 13.19
C SER A 178 -4.29 1.03 14.40
N LYS A 179 -3.57 1.88 15.15
CA LYS A 179 -4.18 2.68 16.21
C LYS A 179 -5.21 3.67 15.65
N GLU A 180 -4.89 4.36 14.56
CA GLU A 180 -5.84 5.28 13.91
C GLU A 180 -7.03 4.52 13.29
N TRP A 181 -6.81 3.28 12.85
CA TRP A 181 -7.88 2.39 12.40
C TRP A 181 -8.85 2.07 13.54
N MET A 182 -8.33 1.73 14.72
CA MET A 182 -9.16 1.52 15.91
C MET A 182 -9.91 2.80 16.29
N ASN A 183 -9.24 3.95 16.29
CA ASN A 183 -9.87 5.25 16.58
C ASN A 183 -11.08 5.52 15.66
N ARG A 184 -10.93 5.23 14.36
CA ARG A 184 -11.99 5.43 13.38
C ARG A 184 -13.12 4.42 13.52
N TYR A 185 -12.80 3.13 13.47
CA TYR A 185 -13.78 2.08 13.26
C TYR A 185 -14.35 1.52 14.56
N VAL A 186 -13.50 1.34 15.58
CA VAL A 186 -13.88 0.76 16.87
C VAL A 186 -14.37 1.83 17.84
N LEU A 187 -13.62 2.92 18.02
CA LEU A 187 -14.00 4.05 18.90
C LEU A 187 -15.01 5.01 18.24
N ARG A 188 -15.35 4.77 16.96
CA ARG A 188 -16.42 5.43 16.21
C ARG A 188 -16.23 6.93 15.99
N ASN A 189 -14.99 7.40 15.86
CA ASN A 189 -14.66 8.80 15.54
C ASN A 189 -14.84 9.14 14.05
N TYR A 190 -15.95 8.73 13.44
CA TYR A 190 -16.21 8.85 11.99
C TYR A 190 -16.32 10.28 11.49
N SER A 191 -16.73 11.22 12.35
CA SER A 191 -16.84 12.65 12.00
C SER A 191 -15.49 13.37 12.00
N ASP A 192 -14.41 12.69 12.41
CA ASP A 192 -13.08 13.27 12.37
C ASP A 192 -12.60 13.41 10.92
N TRP A 193 -12.38 14.65 10.54
CA TRP A 193 -11.82 15.03 9.26
C TRP A 193 -10.42 14.46 9.07
N LYS A 194 -9.57 14.47 10.09
CA LYS A 194 -8.17 14.00 10.00
C LYS A 194 -8.13 12.52 9.68
N LEU A 195 -8.92 11.71 10.40
CA LEU A 195 -9.06 10.28 10.11
C LEU A 195 -9.63 10.06 8.71
N SER A 196 -10.65 10.81 8.31
CA SER A 196 -11.25 10.68 6.98
C SER A 196 -10.27 11.01 5.85
N SER A 197 -9.46 12.04 6.04
CA SER A 197 -8.38 12.40 5.12
C SER A 197 -7.31 11.30 5.06
N LEU A 198 -6.84 10.83 6.22
CA LEU A 198 -5.82 9.78 6.31
C LEU A 198 -6.22 8.51 5.56
N PHE A 199 -7.41 7.96 5.84
CA PHE A 199 -7.85 6.72 5.23
C PHE A 199 -8.17 6.86 3.75
N ARG A 200 -8.77 7.98 3.34
CA ARG A 200 -8.94 8.29 1.92
C ARG A 200 -7.61 8.40 1.20
N SER A 201 -6.61 9.04 1.83
CA SER A 201 -5.26 9.12 1.28
C SER A 201 -4.63 7.74 1.14
N LEU A 202 -4.76 6.86 2.14
CA LEU A 202 -4.28 5.49 2.09
C LEU A 202 -4.94 4.66 0.98
N GLN A 203 -6.24 4.85 0.73
CA GLN A 203 -6.93 4.20 -0.38
C GLN A 203 -6.36 4.64 -1.74
N ILE A 204 -6.10 5.94 -1.91
CA ILE A 204 -5.48 6.45 -3.15
C ILE A 204 -4.02 6.01 -3.25
N ALA A 205 -3.26 5.99 -2.15
CA ALA A 205 -1.90 5.50 -2.11
C ALA A 205 -1.82 4.02 -2.49
N TYR A 206 -2.78 3.20 -2.03
CA TYR A 206 -2.89 1.78 -2.43
C TYR A 206 -2.98 1.65 -3.95
N GLN A 207 -3.84 2.45 -4.60
CA GLN A 207 -3.93 2.46 -6.06
C GLN A 207 -2.65 3.02 -6.72
N ALA A 208 -2.00 4.01 -6.11
CA ALA A 208 -0.78 4.62 -6.65
C ALA A 208 0.44 3.68 -6.65
N VAL A 209 0.41 2.63 -5.82
CA VAL A 209 1.46 1.59 -5.77
C VAL A 209 1.10 0.31 -6.49
N SER A 210 0.02 0.30 -7.27
CA SER A 210 -0.25 -0.86 -8.12
C SER A 210 0.81 -1.00 -9.21
N MET A 211 0.94 -2.20 -9.75
CA MET A 211 1.73 -2.43 -10.95
C MET A 211 1.22 -1.53 -12.07
N ALA A 212 2.15 -0.87 -12.75
CA ALA A 212 1.86 0.00 -13.88
C ALA A 212 1.79 -0.84 -15.17
N ASP A 213 0.96 -1.87 -15.24
CA ASP A 213 0.99 -2.86 -16.33
C ASP A 213 -0.25 -2.85 -17.24
N SER A 214 -1.23 -1.99 -16.93
CA SER A 214 -2.50 -1.91 -17.67
C SER A 214 -2.33 -1.68 -19.18
N ASN A 215 -1.25 -0.99 -19.59
CA ASN A 215 -0.86 -0.83 -20.99
C ASN A 215 0.58 -1.28 -21.25
N PHE A 216 1.02 -2.40 -20.65
CA PHE A 216 2.37 -2.95 -20.81
C PHE A 216 3.50 -2.01 -20.32
N ALA A 217 3.29 -1.33 -19.19
CA ALA A 217 4.32 -0.48 -18.56
C ALA A 217 4.87 0.62 -19.46
N THR A 218 3.97 1.27 -20.19
CA THR A 218 4.30 2.47 -20.94
C THR A 218 4.60 3.64 -19.99
N VAL A 219 5.22 4.70 -20.53
CA VAL A 219 5.38 5.97 -19.81
C VAL A 219 4.03 6.51 -19.28
N TYR A 220 2.92 6.15 -19.93
CA TYR A 220 1.60 6.61 -19.54
C TYR A 220 1.07 5.90 -18.29
N ASP A 221 1.37 4.61 -18.12
CA ASP A 221 0.99 3.87 -16.91
C ASP A 221 1.70 4.45 -15.67
N TYR A 222 2.99 4.74 -15.79
CA TYR A 222 3.73 5.43 -14.73
C TYR A 222 3.24 6.86 -14.47
N GLY A 223 2.82 7.57 -15.51
CA GLY A 223 2.18 8.89 -15.38
C GLY A 223 0.88 8.84 -14.56
N THR A 224 0.06 7.80 -14.76
CA THR A 224 -1.13 7.54 -13.94
C THR A 224 -0.77 7.32 -12.48
N ASN A 225 0.20 6.44 -12.19
CA ASN A 225 0.63 6.18 -10.81
C ASN A 225 1.16 7.44 -10.12
N LEU A 226 1.99 8.24 -10.80
CA LEU A 226 2.47 9.52 -10.27
C LEU A 226 1.31 10.51 -10.01
N SER A 227 0.27 10.47 -10.84
CA SER A 227 -0.93 11.31 -10.65
C SER A 227 -1.74 10.90 -9.43
N LEU A 228 -1.86 9.60 -9.19
CA LEU A 228 -2.49 9.05 -7.98
C LEU A 228 -1.66 9.37 -6.74
N TRP A 229 -0.33 9.28 -6.83
CA TRP A 229 0.55 9.69 -5.74
C TRP A 229 0.35 11.15 -5.34
N VAL A 230 0.37 12.08 -6.30
CA VAL A 230 0.08 13.49 -6.03
C VAL A 230 -1.27 13.65 -5.33
N SER A 231 -2.29 12.92 -5.79
CA SER A 231 -3.63 12.94 -5.19
C SER A 231 -3.63 12.44 -3.75
N ALA A 232 -2.89 11.36 -3.44
CA ALA A 232 -2.73 10.87 -2.07
C ALA A 232 -2.11 11.94 -1.16
N PHE A 233 -0.99 12.56 -1.57
CA PHE A 233 -0.38 13.64 -0.80
C PHE A 233 -1.30 14.84 -0.59
N GLU A 234 -2.02 15.25 -1.64
CA GLU A 234 -2.96 16.37 -1.60
C GLU A 234 -4.14 16.08 -0.67
N ILE A 235 -4.68 14.87 -0.68
CA ILE A 235 -5.73 14.44 0.25
C ILE A 235 -5.19 14.49 1.67
N LEU A 236 -4.06 13.84 1.95
CA LEU A 236 -3.46 13.78 3.28
C LEU A 236 -3.26 15.18 3.88
N ALA A 237 -2.73 16.10 3.09
CA ALA A 237 -2.44 17.48 3.51
C ALA A 237 -3.66 18.42 3.50
N HIS A 238 -4.86 17.93 3.18
CA HIS A 238 -6.02 18.79 2.94
C HIS A 238 -6.56 19.44 4.25
N PRO A 239 -6.69 20.78 4.31
CA PRO A 239 -7.03 21.54 5.52
C PRO A 239 -8.55 21.61 5.81
N LYS A 240 -9.33 20.61 5.38
CA LYS A 240 -10.81 20.54 5.44
C LYS A 240 -11.58 21.56 4.59
N ARG A 241 -11.30 22.86 4.74
CA ARG A 241 -12.13 23.95 4.17
C ARG A 241 -11.49 24.69 2.99
N GLU A 242 -10.16 24.69 2.90
CA GLU A 242 -9.43 25.39 1.84
C GLU A 242 -8.91 24.41 0.78
N SER A 243 -8.62 24.93 -0.42
CA SER A 243 -7.95 24.14 -1.45
C SER A 243 -6.52 23.81 -1.02
N VAL A 244 -6.16 22.53 -1.11
CA VAL A 244 -4.77 22.12 -0.93
C VAL A 244 -3.90 22.66 -2.06
N ASN A 245 -2.74 23.18 -1.72
CA ASN A 245 -1.76 23.67 -2.68
C ASN A 245 -0.39 23.02 -2.43
N LEU A 246 0.53 23.21 -3.38
CA LEU A 246 1.88 22.64 -3.29
C LEU A 246 2.60 23.03 -1.98
N PRO A 247 2.56 24.31 -1.51
CA PRO A 247 3.04 24.68 -0.18
C PRO A 247 2.41 23.90 0.98
N SER A 248 1.11 23.62 0.95
CA SER A 248 0.43 22.79 1.98
C SER A 248 1.05 21.39 2.05
N VAL A 249 1.35 20.77 0.91
CA VAL A 249 2.03 19.46 0.93
C VAL A 249 3.47 19.59 1.40
N PHE A 250 4.18 20.65 1.01
CA PHE A 250 5.56 20.87 1.48
C PHE A 250 5.68 20.99 3.01
N SER A 251 4.67 21.49 3.72
CA SER A 251 4.68 21.52 5.19
C SER A 251 4.56 20.12 5.80
N TRP A 252 3.86 19.19 5.12
CA TRP A 252 3.81 17.77 5.50
C TRP A 252 5.07 17.02 5.10
N LEU A 253 5.89 17.57 4.21
CA LEU A 253 7.20 17.00 3.85
C LEU A 253 8.35 17.64 4.63
N ASP A 254 8.07 18.23 5.80
CA ASP A 254 9.14 18.65 6.70
C ASP A 254 9.87 17.42 7.24
N ASN A 255 11.15 17.31 6.89
CA ASN A 255 11.97 16.16 7.22
C ASN A 255 13.02 16.53 8.27
N SER A 256 12.69 17.48 9.15
CA SER A 256 13.55 17.96 10.22
C SER A 256 14.00 16.86 11.19
N PHE A 257 13.24 15.76 11.27
CA PHE A 257 13.58 14.57 12.04
C PHE A 257 14.62 13.64 11.37
N LEU A 258 14.93 13.84 10.08
CA LEU A 258 16.01 13.16 9.36
C LEU A 258 17.36 13.87 9.62
N THR A 259 18.46 13.28 9.16
CA THR A 259 19.79 13.85 9.30
C THR A 259 19.88 15.25 8.70
N LYS A 260 20.77 16.05 9.29
CA LYS A 260 21.07 17.42 8.82
C LYS A 260 21.37 17.48 7.33
N GLY A 261 21.89 16.42 6.71
CA GLY A 261 22.16 16.36 5.28
C GLY A 261 20.89 16.44 4.42
N LEU A 262 19.85 15.69 4.78
CA LEU A 262 18.57 15.69 4.06
C LEU A 262 17.62 16.80 4.49
N ALA A 263 17.73 17.29 5.72
CA ALA A 263 16.95 18.43 6.20
C ALA A 263 17.39 19.78 5.60
N LYS A 264 18.63 19.87 5.10
CA LYS A 264 19.14 21.09 4.46
C LYS A 264 18.32 21.45 3.22
N ARG A 265 17.84 22.69 3.18
CA ARG A 265 17.14 23.29 2.04
C ARG A 265 18.12 23.75 0.96
N LEU A 266 18.69 22.79 0.23
CA LEU A 266 19.74 23.02 -0.77
C LEU A 266 19.22 23.30 -2.18
N TYR A 267 17.95 22.99 -2.47
CA TYR A 267 17.42 23.06 -3.83
C TYR A 267 16.47 24.24 -3.97
N THR A 268 16.44 24.81 -5.16
CA THR A 268 15.47 25.84 -5.53
C THR A 268 14.42 25.21 -6.43
N VAL A 269 13.14 25.49 -6.14
CA VAL A 269 12.01 25.06 -6.96
C VAL A 269 11.15 26.26 -7.31
N ALA A 270 10.62 26.25 -8.54
CA ALA A 270 9.65 27.24 -8.99
C ALA A 270 8.26 26.89 -8.46
N LEU A 271 7.60 27.90 -7.91
CA LEU A 271 6.19 27.91 -7.54
C LEU A 271 5.40 28.73 -8.58
N ARG A 272 4.08 28.81 -8.41
CA ARG A 272 3.24 29.69 -9.25
C ARG A 272 3.66 31.16 -9.13
N ASN A 273 3.40 31.92 -10.18
CA ASN A 273 3.62 33.38 -10.28
C ASN A 273 5.08 33.81 -10.11
N ASN A 274 6.02 33.11 -10.77
CA ASN A 274 7.47 33.41 -10.75
C ASN A 274 8.12 33.43 -9.35
N LYS A 275 7.43 32.91 -8.33
CA LYS A 275 8.02 32.75 -7.01
C LYS A 275 8.88 31.50 -6.98
N SER A 276 10.04 31.56 -6.34
CA SER A 276 10.88 30.40 -6.07
C SER A 276 11.08 30.24 -4.57
N CYS A 277 11.19 29.01 -4.09
CA CYS A 277 11.52 28.75 -2.69
C CYS A 277 12.65 27.72 -2.56
N ARG A 278 13.37 27.78 -1.43
CA ARG A 278 14.36 26.76 -1.09
C ARG A 278 13.70 25.58 -0.37
N VAL A 279 14.03 24.38 -0.82
CA VAL A 279 13.44 23.13 -0.38
C VAL A 279 14.51 22.07 -0.11
N ASN A 280 14.14 21.10 0.73
CA ASN A 280 14.96 19.93 1.04
C ASN A 280 14.89 18.88 -0.09
N LEU A 281 15.62 17.75 0.05
CA LEU A 281 15.63 16.70 -1.00
C LEU A 281 14.24 16.05 -1.20
N VAL A 282 13.52 15.77 -0.12
CA VAL A 282 12.21 15.12 -0.13
C VAL A 282 11.20 15.98 -0.89
N GLN A 283 11.12 17.26 -0.54
CA GLN A 283 10.32 18.28 -1.21
C GLN A 283 10.74 18.45 -2.68
N LYS A 284 12.03 18.36 -2.99
CA LYS A 284 12.52 18.43 -4.39
C LYS A 284 12.06 17.24 -5.22
N LEU A 285 12.11 16.02 -4.68
CA LEU A 285 11.63 14.82 -5.38
C LEU A 285 10.11 14.85 -5.55
N TYR A 286 9.37 15.26 -4.51
CA TYR A 286 7.93 15.47 -4.64
C TYR A 286 7.59 16.55 -5.67
N HIS A 287 8.36 17.64 -5.75
CA HIS A 287 8.20 18.66 -6.79
C HIS A 287 8.39 18.08 -8.20
N GLN A 288 9.35 17.17 -8.40
CA GLN A 288 9.51 16.46 -9.67
C GLN A 288 8.30 15.57 -9.98
N ILE A 289 7.78 14.83 -8.99
CA ILE A 289 6.54 14.03 -9.11
C ILE A 289 5.35 14.91 -9.50
N TYR A 290 5.19 16.06 -8.84
CA TYR A 290 4.13 17.03 -9.11
C TYR A 290 4.20 17.59 -10.55
N HIS A 291 5.41 17.92 -11.02
CA HIS A 291 5.61 18.37 -12.39
C HIS A 291 5.39 17.27 -13.43
N ALA A 292 5.82 16.04 -13.15
CA ALA A 292 5.58 14.89 -14.01
C ALA A 292 4.07 14.65 -14.19
N ARG A 293 3.32 14.66 -13.08
CA ARG A 293 1.84 14.61 -13.07
C ARG A 293 1.22 15.72 -13.92
N ASN A 294 1.63 16.97 -13.74
CA ASN A 294 1.06 18.08 -14.52
C ASN A 294 1.38 17.96 -16.01
N SER A 295 2.58 17.48 -16.36
CA SER A 295 2.94 17.24 -17.76
C SER A 295 2.04 16.19 -18.38
N TYR A 296 1.81 15.09 -17.65
CA TYR A 296 0.97 13.97 -18.05
C TYR A 296 -0.52 14.35 -18.17
N VAL A 297 -1.13 14.86 -17.10
CA VAL A 297 -2.59 15.13 -17.03
C VAL A 297 -3.03 16.20 -18.03
N HIS A 298 -2.14 17.12 -18.43
CA HIS A 298 -2.46 18.19 -19.37
C HIS A 298 -2.15 17.86 -20.84
N GLY A 299 -1.83 16.60 -21.16
CA GLY A 299 -1.60 16.16 -22.54
C GLY A 299 -0.33 16.72 -23.17
N ASN A 300 0.65 17.15 -22.37
CA ASN A 300 1.95 17.52 -22.90
C ASN A 300 2.69 16.26 -23.38
N ALA A 301 3.63 16.42 -24.31
CA ALA A 301 4.49 15.31 -24.70
C ALA A 301 5.34 14.84 -23.50
N VAL A 302 5.15 13.60 -23.07
CA VAL A 302 5.89 13.00 -21.94
C VAL A 302 6.95 12.03 -22.46
N LYS A 303 8.16 12.12 -21.93
CA LYS A 303 9.30 11.23 -22.21
C LYS A 303 9.75 10.53 -20.93
N MET A 304 10.54 9.48 -21.08
CA MET A 304 11.09 8.72 -19.93
C MET A 304 11.84 9.62 -18.93
N LYS A 305 12.57 10.62 -19.41
CA LYS A 305 13.25 11.60 -18.54
C LYS A 305 12.29 12.39 -17.63
N ASP A 306 11.04 12.57 -18.03
CA ASP A 306 10.07 13.37 -17.27
C ASP A 306 9.52 12.59 -16.07
N ILE A 307 9.67 11.26 -16.08
CA ILE A 307 9.29 10.36 -14.99
C ILE A 307 10.52 9.78 -14.26
N THR A 308 11.73 10.24 -14.55
CA THR A 308 12.96 9.82 -13.86
C THR A 308 13.54 10.92 -12.99
N SER A 309 14.20 10.52 -11.91
CA SER A 309 14.79 11.49 -10.97
C SER A 309 15.83 12.37 -11.67
N TRP A 310 15.71 13.67 -11.43
CA TRP A 310 16.59 14.70 -12.01
C TRP A 310 16.60 14.78 -13.55
N GLY A 311 15.60 14.21 -14.23
CA GLY A 311 15.55 14.26 -15.69
C GLY A 311 16.59 13.37 -16.37
N LYS A 312 17.18 12.41 -15.64
CA LYS A 312 18.23 11.53 -16.15
C LYS A 312 17.70 10.11 -16.29
N THR A 313 17.73 9.56 -17.50
CA THR A 313 17.24 8.20 -17.78
C THR A 313 18.10 7.11 -17.15
N THR A 314 19.35 7.43 -16.82
CA THR A 314 20.27 6.56 -16.07
C THR A 314 19.94 6.44 -14.59
N ARG A 315 18.98 7.20 -14.06
CA ARG A 315 18.62 7.20 -12.65
C ARG A 315 17.30 6.48 -12.41
N HIS A 316 17.05 6.18 -11.14
CA HIS A 316 15.79 5.58 -10.74
C HIS A 316 14.58 6.45 -11.13
N PRO A 317 13.48 5.83 -11.57
CA PRO A 317 12.20 6.50 -11.81
C PRO A 317 11.68 7.25 -10.58
N LEU A 318 10.77 8.20 -10.75
CA LEU A 318 10.19 8.95 -9.64
C LEU A 318 9.25 8.11 -8.77
N TYR A 319 8.55 7.14 -9.36
CA TYR A 319 7.56 6.32 -8.66
C TYR A 319 8.19 5.46 -7.55
N VAL A 320 9.46 5.06 -7.65
CA VAL A 320 10.13 4.27 -6.61
C VAL A 320 10.40 5.06 -5.34
N PHE A 321 10.45 6.39 -5.43
CA PHE A 321 10.66 7.27 -4.28
C PHE A 321 9.35 7.73 -3.65
N ALA A 322 8.24 7.70 -4.39
CA ALA A 322 6.95 8.18 -3.91
C ALA A 322 6.45 7.47 -2.63
N PRO A 323 6.55 6.13 -2.46
CA PRO A 323 6.21 5.47 -1.20
C PRO A 323 7.04 5.99 -0.01
N LEU A 324 8.34 6.22 -0.19
CA LEU A 324 9.23 6.70 0.87
C LEU A 324 8.92 8.15 1.27
N ILE A 325 8.59 8.99 0.29
CA ILE A 325 8.13 10.36 0.53
C ILE A 325 6.78 10.34 1.26
N TYR A 326 5.91 9.38 0.93
CA TYR A 326 4.62 9.21 1.58
C TYR A 326 4.76 8.73 3.03
N LYS A 327 5.70 7.82 3.32
CA LYS A 327 6.09 7.47 4.70
C LYS A 327 6.46 8.72 5.51
N ILE A 328 7.25 9.62 4.94
CA ILE A 328 7.63 10.87 5.61
C ILE A 328 6.39 11.71 5.90
N ALA A 329 5.50 11.90 4.91
CA ALA A 329 4.25 12.66 5.09
C ALA A 329 3.32 12.06 6.15
N LEU A 330 3.22 10.72 6.19
CA LEU A 330 2.45 10.01 7.21
C LEU A 330 3.04 10.27 8.60
N ILE A 331 4.35 10.13 8.77
CA ILE A 331 5.02 10.33 10.07
C ILE A 331 4.85 11.77 10.58
N THR A 332 5.01 12.75 9.72
CA THR A 332 5.05 14.18 10.11
C THR A 332 3.67 14.76 10.39
N GLY A 333 2.69 14.51 9.52
CA GLY A 333 1.45 15.28 9.58
C GLY A 333 0.30 14.59 10.31
N THR A 334 0.48 13.34 10.73
CA THR A 334 -0.51 12.65 11.55
C THR A 334 -0.26 12.75 13.05
N ASP A 335 0.86 13.37 13.49
CA ASP A 335 1.33 13.36 14.88
C ASP A 335 1.31 11.95 15.52
N MET A 336 1.40 10.91 14.69
CA MET A 336 1.42 9.53 15.17
C MET A 336 2.62 9.34 16.10
N ASN A 337 2.40 8.73 17.28
CA ASN A 337 3.45 8.32 18.21
C ASN A 337 4.28 7.15 17.61
N TYR A 338 4.94 7.41 16.47
CA TYR A 338 5.80 6.51 15.71
C TYR A 338 7.14 6.21 16.44
N TYR A 339 7.33 6.72 17.66
CA TYR A 339 8.64 7.17 18.13
C TYR A 339 9.28 6.45 19.32
N GLN A 340 8.80 5.29 19.77
CA GLN A 340 9.33 4.73 21.03
C GLN A 340 10.51 3.75 20.91
N ASP A 341 10.64 2.92 19.86
CA ASP A 341 11.68 1.86 19.89
C ASP A 341 12.63 1.75 18.69
N ASP A 342 12.31 2.28 17.49
CA ASP A 342 13.07 1.93 16.27
C ASP A 342 13.43 3.11 15.34
N ARG A 343 13.54 4.29 15.94
CA ARG A 343 13.64 5.58 15.23
C ARG A 343 14.92 5.72 14.40
N ALA A 344 16.07 5.42 14.98
CA ALA A 344 17.36 5.71 14.35
C ALA A 344 17.63 4.81 13.14
N PHE A 345 17.27 3.54 13.23
CA PHE A 345 17.46 2.58 12.16
C PHE A 345 16.55 2.90 10.97
N ASN A 346 15.23 3.03 11.20
CA ASN A 346 14.28 3.33 10.13
C ASN A 346 14.55 4.68 9.44
N GLN A 347 15.01 5.69 10.18
CA GLN A 347 15.44 6.96 9.59
C GLN A 347 16.64 6.76 8.67
N LEU A 348 17.74 6.18 9.16
CA LEU A 348 18.96 5.99 8.37
C LEU A 348 18.69 5.23 7.06
N VAL A 349 17.85 4.21 7.11
CA VAL A 349 17.55 3.35 5.96
C VAL A 349 16.69 4.10 4.92
N VAL A 350 15.68 4.90 5.34
CA VAL A 350 14.94 5.79 4.42
C VAL A 350 15.87 6.83 3.80
N GLU A 351 16.81 7.36 4.57
CA GLU A 351 17.73 8.38 4.09
C GLU A 351 18.68 7.87 3.00
N GLN A 352 19.30 6.71 3.24
CA GLN A 352 20.17 6.05 2.27
C GLN A 352 19.42 5.80 0.96
N ALA A 353 18.18 5.30 1.03
CA ALA A 353 17.34 5.06 -0.13
C ALA A 353 17.04 6.35 -0.91
N LEU A 354 16.68 7.44 -0.23
CA LEU A 354 16.42 8.73 -0.89
C LEU A 354 17.67 9.33 -1.55
N LEU A 355 18.85 9.12 -0.96
CA LEU A 355 20.12 9.59 -1.54
C LEU A 355 20.45 8.89 -2.86
N LYS A 356 19.94 7.67 -3.09
CA LYS A 356 20.09 6.96 -4.38
C LYS A 356 19.42 7.66 -5.54
N SER A 357 18.49 8.59 -5.30
CA SER A 357 17.97 9.48 -6.35
C SER A 357 19.07 10.29 -7.05
N LYS A 358 20.24 10.49 -6.42
CA LYS A 358 21.35 11.27 -6.99
C LYS A 358 22.38 10.41 -7.72
N VAL A 359 22.28 9.09 -7.63
CA VAL A 359 23.24 8.15 -8.17
C VAL A 359 22.64 7.51 -9.42
N ASP A 360 23.49 7.20 -10.40
CA ASP A 360 23.05 6.42 -11.56
C ASP A 360 22.75 4.98 -11.11
N ARG A 361 21.69 4.39 -11.66
CA ARG A 361 21.30 3.03 -11.36
C ARG A 361 22.38 2.06 -11.89
N PRO A 362 22.65 0.94 -11.20
CA PRO A 362 23.49 -0.12 -11.75
C PRO A 362 22.94 -0.53 -13.12
N LYS A 363 23.82 -0.77 -14.11
CA LYS A 363 23.37 -1.32 -15.40
C LYS A 363 22.72 -2.68 -15.13
N SER A 364 21.43 -2.77 -15.41
CA SER A 364 20.71 -4.04 -15.32
C SER A 364 21.17 -4.95 -16.47
N ARG A 365 21.15 -6.27 -16.25
CA ARG A 365 21.43 -7.26 -17.31
C ARG A 365 20.39 -7.24 -18.44
N TRP A 366 19.30 -6.51 -18.23
CA TRP A 366 18.11 -6.40 -19.06
C TRP A 366 17.85 -4.97 -19.54
N ASP A 367 18.80 -4.04 -19.30
CA ASP A 367 18.79 -2.65 -19.81
C ASP A 367 19.33 -2.54 -21.25
#